data_AF-A0A516KH32-F1
#
_entry.id   AF-A0A516KH32-F1
#
_cell.length_a   1.000
_cell.length_b   1.000
_cell.length_c   1.000
_cell.angle_alpha   90.00
_cell.angle_beta   90.00
_cell.angle_gamma   90.00
#
_symmetry.space_group_name_H-M   'P 1'
#
loop_
_entity.id
_entity.type
_entity.pdbx_description
1 polymer ?
#
loop_
_entity_poly.entity_id
_entity_poly.type
_entity_poly.pdbx_seq_one_letter_code
_entity_poly.pdbx_strand_id
1 'polypeptide(L)'
;MEENRKLLKAKIEDYSRFLITLLIVSSYFYIGMLINTYLEPNLDKAIFLVFLMLTSLFVAGVFAGLLKKWMTRIQEDEGIK
;
A
#
# COMPACT_ATOMS: atom_id res chain seq x y z
N MET A 1 13.65 5.78 26.27
CA MET A 1 12.97 4.48 26.01
C MET A 1 11.51 4.67 25.62
N GLU A 2 10.72 5.48 26.33
CA GLU A 2 9.27 5.65 26.05
C GLU A 2 8.95 6.58 24.87
N GLU A 3 9.77 7.61 24.64
CA GLU A 3 9.64 8.53 23.51
C GLU A 3 9.88 7.82 22.15
N ASN A 4 10.92 7.00 22.05
CA ASN A 4 11.19 6.18 20.86
C ASN A 4 10.02 5.26 20.51
N ARG A 5 9.26 4.75 21.50
CA ARG A 5 8.07 3.92 21.26
C ARG A 5 6.91 4.72 20.68
N LYS A 6 6.67 5.94 21.19
CA LYS A 6 5.62 6.83 20.65
C LYS A 6 5.94 7.21 19.19
N LEU A 7 7.20 7.51 18.89
CA LEU A 7 7.65 7.79 17.53
C LEU A 7 7.48 6.59 16.60
N LEU A 8 7.79 5.37 17.08
CA LEU A 8 7.59 4.14 16.30
C LEU A 8 6.11 3.85 16.02
N LYS A 9 5.22 4.02 17.02
CA LYS A 9 3.77 3.85 16.82
C LYS A 9 3.21 4.87 15.83
N ALA A 10 3.60 6.14 15.94
CA ALA A 10 3.22 7.18 14.99
C ALA A 10 3.69 6.84 13.57
N LYS A 11 4.94 6.39 13.42
CA LYS A 11 5.50 5.99 12.13
C LYS A 11 4.75 4.82 11.49
N ILE A 12 4.33 3.84 12.28
CA ILE A 12 3.50 2.71 11.82
C ILE A 12 2.13 3.18 11.36
N GLU A 13 1.51 4.11 12.09
CA GLU A 13 0.22 4.67 11.71
C GLU A 13 0.31 5.43 10.37
N ASP A 14 1.39 6.20 10.16
CA ASP A 14 1.64 6.88 8.89
C ASP A 14 1.80 5.90 7.72
N TYR A 15 2.58 4.82 7.91
CA TYR A 15 2.72 3.78 6.88
C TYR A 15 1.40 3.06 6.60
N SER A 16 0.53 2.88 7.61
CA SER A 16 -0.80 2.29 7.41
C SER A 16 -1.68 3.21 6.56
N ARG A 17 -1.69 4.51 6.85
CA ARG A 17 -2.39 5.52 6.03
C ARG A 17 -1.85 5.57 4.59
N PHE A 18 -0.54 5.39 4.43
CA PHE A 18 0.10 5.29 3.11
C PHE A 18 -0.38 4.05 2.33
N LEU A 19 -0.56 2.90 2.98
CA LEU A 19 -1.12 1.72 2.32
C LEU A 19 -2.56 1.93 1.85
N ILE A 20 -3.40 2.54 2.69
CA ILE A 20 -4.79 2.82 2.34
C ILE A 20 -4.85 3.73 1.11
N THR A 21 -4.02 4.77 1.07
CA THR A 21 -3.93 5.65 -0.10
C THR A 21 -3.43 4.93 -1.35
N LEU A 22 -2.45 4.03 -1.22
CA LEU A 22 -1.97 3.22 -2.36
C LEU A 22 -3.05 2.27 -2.90
N LEU A 23 -3.86 1.68 -2.01
CA LEU A 23 -5.02 0.88 -2.39
C LEU A 23 -6.07 1.69 -3.15
N ILE A 24 -6.40 2.89 -2.68
CA ILE A 24 -7.32 3.80 -3.37
C ILE A 24 -6.78 4.14 -4.76
N VAL A 25 -5.50 4.50 -4.87
CA VAL A 25 -4.84 4.80 -6.15
C VAL A 25 -4.89 3.60 -7.09
N SER A 26 -4.64 2.39 -6.60
CA SER A 26 -4.78 1.16 -7.39
C SER A 26 -6.21 0.96 -7.90
N SER A 27 -7.24 1.30 -7.12
CA SER A 27 -8.63 1.23 -7.56
C SER A 27 -8.91 2.24 -8.70
N TYR A 28 -8.33 3.44 -8.64
CA TYR A 28 -8.43 4.41 -9.74
C TYR A 28 -7.78 3.90 -11.03
N PHE A 29 -6.61 3.26 -10.94
CA PHE A 29 -5.98 2.65 -12.12
C PHE A 29 -6.83 1.53 -12.73
N TYR A 30 -7.49 0.72 -11.89
CA TYR A 30 -8.42 -0.31 -12.36
C TYR A 30 -9.61 0.29 -13.12
N ILE A 31 -10.24 1.34 -12.58
CA ILE A 31 -11.34 2.04 -13.25
C ILE A 31 -10.85 2.68 -14.56
N GLY A 32 -9.68 3.32 -14.55
CA GLY A 32 -9.07 3.88 -15.76
C GLY A 32 -8.81 2.82 -16.84
N MET A 33 -8.39 1.62 -16.44
CA MET A 33 -8.22 0.50 -17.35
C MET A 33 -9.54 0.05 -17.96
N LEU A 34 -10.63 -0.03 -17.19
CA LEU A 34 -11.96 -0.34 -17.72
C LEU A 34 -12.40 0.69 -18.77
N ILE A 35 -12.17 1.98 -18.52
CA ILE A 35 -12.51 3.06 -19.45
C ILE A 35 -11.73 2.91 -20.77
N ASN A 36 -10.41 2.72 -20.71
CA ASN A 36 -9.56 2.60 -21.90
C ASN A 36 -9.71 1.25 -22.64
N THR A 37 -10.33 0.26 -22.00
CA THR A 37 -10.60 -1.05 -22.62
C THR A 37 -11.96 -1.09 -23.30
N TYR A 38 -12.99 -0.49 -22.67
CA TYR A 38 -14.38 -0.65 -23.11
C TYR A 38 -15.03 0.63 -23.65
N LEU A 39 -14.68 1.82 -23.14
CA LEU A 39 -15.32 3.08 -23.54
C LEU A 39 -14.55 3.78 -24.67
N GLU A 40 -13.23 3.87 -24.55
CA GLU A 40 -12.37 4.51 -25.54
C GLU A 40 -11.19 3.58 -25.84
N PRO A 41 -11.39 2.59 -26.74
CA PRO A 41 -10.46 1.48 -26.90
C PRO A 41 -9.07 1.96 -27.30
N ASN A 42 -8.16 1.94 -26.33
CA ASN A 42 -6.76 2.27 -26.51
C ASN A 42 -5.92 1.26 -25.74
N LEU A 43 -5.55 0.20 -26.46
CA LEU A 43 -4.82 -0.95 -25.91
C LEU A 43 -3.51 -0.54 -25.23
N ASP A 44 -2.76 0.40 -25.80
CA ASP A 44 -1.50 0.86 -25.20
C ASP A 44 -1.72 1.56 -23.86
N LYS A 45 -2.72 2.45 -23.78
CA LYS A 45 -3.10 3.11 -22.51
C LYS A 45 -3.64 2.11 -21.48
N ALA A 46 -4.45 1.14 -21.92
CA ALA A 46 -4.97 0.11 -21.04
C ALA A 46 -3.85 -0.76 -20.44
N ILE A 47 -2.89 -1.20 -21.27
CA ILE A 47 -1.72 -1.98 -20.82
C ILE A 47 -0.86 -1.16 -19.84
N PHE A 48 -0.64 0.13 -20.12
CA PHE A 48 0.10 1.02 -19.22
C PHE A 48 -0.59 1.16 -17.86
N LEU A 49 -1.92 1.27 -17.84
CA LEU A 49 -2.71 1.34 -16.60
C LEU A 49 -2.68 0.04 -15.80
N VAL A 50 -2.67 -1.13 -16.46
CA VAL A 50 -2.46 -2.42 -15.80
C VAL A 50 -1.08 -2.48 -15.14
N PHE A 51 -0.04 -2.01 -15.82
CA PHE A 51 1.31 -1.96 -15.25
C PHE A 51 1.38 -1.04 -14.03
N LEU A 52 0.77 0.15 -14.09
CA LEU A 52 0.66 1.06 -12.94
C LEU A 52 -0.13 0.45 -11.77
N MET A 53 -1.23 -0.25 -12.06
CA MET A 53 -1.99 -0.97 -11.06
C MET A 53 -1.14 -2.05 -10.36
N LEU A 54 -0.49 -2.92 -11.14
CA LEU A 54 0.33 -4.01 -10.61
C LEU A 54 1.53 -3.51 -9.81
N THR A 55 2.20 -2.45 -10.28
CA THR A 55 3.32 -1.83 -9.56
C THR A 55 2.85 -1.21 -8.25
N SER A 56 1.71 -0.50 -8.24
CA SER A 56 1.13 0.07 -7.02
C SER A 56 0.74 -1.02 -5.99
N LEU A 57 0.14 -2.13 -6.45
CA LEU A 57 -0.17 -3.28 -5.60
C LEU A 57 1.08 -3.98 -5.07
N PHE A 58 2.11 -4.15 -5.90
CA PHE A 58 3.36 -4.76 -5.47
C PHE A 58 4.03 -3.92 -4.38
N VAL A 59 4.11 -2.60 -4.57
CA VAL A 59 4.63 -1.67 -3.57
C VAL A 59 3.78 -1.73 -2.30
N ALA A 60 2.45 -1.75 -2.40
CA ALA A 60 1.55 -1.92 -1.25
C ALA A 60 1.86 -3.22 -0.49
N GLY A 61 2.03 -4.34 -1.20
CA GLY A 61 2.36 -5.63 -0.62
C GLY A 61 3.68 -5.61 0.15
N VAL A 62 4.72 -4.97 -0.41
CA VAL A 62 6.02 -4.82 0.24
C VAL A 62 5.89 -3.96 1.51
N PHE A 63 5.20 -2.82 1.45
CA PHE A 63 4.98 -1.96 2.61
C PHE A 63 4.13 -2.66 3.69
N ALA A 64 3.13 -3.44 3.31
CA ALA A 64 2.32 -4.24 4.23
C ALA A 64 3.14 -5.33 4.92
N GLY A 65 4.01 -6.02 4.19
CA GLY A 65 4.93 -7.01 4.76
C GLY A 65 5.93 -6.40 5.74
N LEU A 66 6.49 -5.24 5.39
CA LEU A 66 7.37 -4.46 6.28
C LEU A 66 6.60 -4.03 7.52
N LEU A 67 5.44 -3.41 7.38
CA LEU A 67 4.59 -3.00 8.50
C LEU A 67 4.28 -4.15 9.46
N LYS A 68 3.88 -5.30 8.92
CA LYS A 68 3.60 -6.50 9.72
C LYS A 68 4.83 -6.92 10.53
N LYS A 69 6.00 -6.97 9.90
CA LYS A 69 7.27 -7.32 10.57
C LYS A 69 7.63 -6.32 11.68
N TRP A 70 7.37 -5.03 11.47
CA TRP A 70 7.70 -3.98 12.46
C TRP A 70 6.71 -3.97 13.62
N MET A 71 5.43 -4.24 13.34
CA MET A 71 4.38 -4.36 14.36
C MET A 71 4.63 -5.59 15.26
N THR A 72 5.00 -6.74 14.68
CA THR A 72 5.34 -7.95 15.47
C THR A 72 6.55 -7.72 16.37
N ARG A 73 7.59 -7.02 15.90
CA ARG A 73 8.76 -6.71 16.73
C ARG A 73 8.44 -5.82 17.92
N ILE A 74 7.51 -4.88 17.77
CA ILE A 74 7.07 -4.02 18.88
C ILE A 74 6.23 -4.81 19.89
N GLN A 75 5.41 -5.76 19.42
CA GLN A 75 4.62 -6.63 20.30
C GLN A 75 5.50 -7.62 21.08
N GLU A 76 6.53 -8.19 20.45
CA GLU A 76 7.52 -9.03 21.14
C GLU A 76 8.31 -8.26 22.21
N ASP A 77 8.71 -7.01 21.92
CA ASP A 77 9.38 -6.13 22.89
C ASP A 77 8.45 -5.67 24.03
N GLU A 78 7.13 -5.63 23.81
CA GLU A 78 6.12 -5.30 24.84
C GLU A 78 5.77 -6.52 25.74
N GLY A 79 6.33 -7.71 25.48
CA GLY A 79 6.17 -8.88 26.37
C GLY A 79 4.74 -9.40 26.48
N ILE A 80 3.88 -9.11 25.51
CA ILE A 80 2.51 -9.64 25.46
C ILE A 80 2.55 -10.91 24.63
N LYS A 81 2.62 -12.06 25.33
CA LYS A 81 2.30 -13.38 24.78
C LYS A 81 0.81 -13.49 24.45
#